data_AF-A0AAN0KQL0-F1
#
_entry.id   AF-A0AAN0KQL0-F1
#
_cell.length_a   1.000
_cell.length_b   1.000
_cell.length_c   1.000
_cell.angle_alpha   90.00
_cell.angle_beta   90.00
_cell.angle_gamma   90.00
#
_symmetry.space_group_name_H-M   'P 1'
#
loop_
_entity.id
_entity.type
_entity.pdbx_description
1 polymer ?
#
loop_
_entity_poly.entity_id
_entity_poly.type
_entity_poly.pdbx_seq_one_letter_code
_entity_poly.pdbx_strand_id
1 'polypeptide(L)'
;MSQPLTHAMPRSKSKTLATWLAFLGGPLGLHRFYLYGLGDMIGWMLPIPTALGLYGMERIASHGIDDQVSWLLVPLLGFTIAACALVAIIYGLMAPEKWNARHNPGLPEDALPGRTRWLTIFGIVASLLIGTTILMASLAYSFEHYFQYQIEEARKISQ
;
A
#
# COMPACT_ATOMS: atom_id res chain seq x y z
N MET A 1 36.38 -36.73 12.29
CA MET A 1 35.27 -36.45 11.36
C MET A 1 34.64 -35.12 11.76
N SER A 2 35.06 -34.03 11.13
CA SER A 2 34.49 -32.70 11.31
C SER A 2 33.18 -32.62 10.51
N GLN A 3 32.04 -32.50 11.21
CA GLN A 3 30.76 -32.22 10.56
C GLN A 3 30.83 -30.86 9.86
N PRO A 4 30.39 -30.72 8.59
CA PRO A 4 30.17 -29.41 8.01
C PRO A 4 28.92 -28.82 8.68
N LEU A 5 29.10 -27.75 9.45
CA LEU A 5 27.99 -26.92 9.90
C LEU A 5 27.34 -26.32 8.65
N THR A 6 26.28 -26.94 8.15
CA THR A 6 25.31 -26.26 7.28
C THR A 6 24.65 -25.19 8.14
N HIS A 7 25.28 -24.03 8.26
CA HIS A 7 24.59 -22.82 8.63
C HIS A 7 23.52 -22.62 7.57
N ALA A 8 22.28 -23.03 7.86
CA ALA A 8 21.13 -22.62 7.07
C ALA A 8 21.22 -21.10 6.97
N MET A 9 21.56 -20.58 5.79
CA MET A 9 21.72 -19.15 5.63
C MET A 9 20.40 -18.50 6.05
N PRO A 10 20.42 -17.58 7.03
CA PRO A 10 19.20 -16.94 7.48
C PRO A 10 18.50 -16.33 6.26
N ARG A 11 17.22 -16.65 6.08
CA ARG A 11 16.46 -16.26 4.89
C ARG A 11 16.41 -14.74 4.80
N SER A 12 17.29 -14.16 4.01
CA SER A 12 17.43 -12.71 3.91
C SER A 12 16.25 -12.07 3.17
N LYS A 13 15.78 -10.94 3.68
CA LYS A 13 14.70 -10.12 3.12
C LYS A 13 15.29 -8.97 2.31
N SER A 14 14.95 -8.93 1.03
CA SER A 14 15.35 -7.89 0.08
C SER A 14 14.47 -6.66 0.23
N LYS A 15 15.12 -5.49 0.37
CA LYS A 15 14.45 -4.19 0.37
C LYS A 15 13.72 -3.91 -0.93
N THR A 16 14.36 -4.22 -2.06
CA THR A 16 13.77 -4.00 -3.40
C THR A 16 12.48 -4.78 -3.55
N LEU A 17 12.48 -6.07 -3.18
CA LEU A 17 11.29 -6.89 -3.28
C LEU A 17 10.17 -6.39 -2.36
N ALA A 18 10.50 -6.00 -1.12
CA ALA A 18 9.52 -5.43 -0.20
C ALA A 18 8.88 -4.14 -0.74
N THR A 19 9.65 -3.26 -1.38
CA THR A 19 9.13 -2.05 -2.05
C THR A 19 8.13 -2.42 -3.15
N TRP A 20 8.48 -3.33 -4.05
CA TRP A 20 7.58 -3.74 -5.14
C TRP A 20 6.33 -4.47 -4.65
N LEU A 21 6.47 -5.32 -3.63
CA LEU A 21 5.33 -5.99 -3.01
C LEU A 21 4.41 -5.00 -2.29
N ALA A 22 4.95 -3.92 -1.72
CA ALA A 22 4.13 -2.89 -1.08
C ALA A 22 3.39 -2.05 -2.14
N PHE A 23 4.04 -1.77 -3.26
CA PHE A 23 3.43 -1.02 -4.35
C PHE A 23 2.36 -1.82 -5.11
N LEU A 24 2.69 -3.01 -5.62
CA LEU A 24 1.79 -3.82 -6.46
C LEU A 24 0.82 -4.69 -5.67
N GLY A 25 1.29 -5.23 -4.54
CA GLY A 25 0.56 -6.19 -3.71
C GLY A 25 0.14 -5.63 -2.36
N GLY A 26 0.33 -4.33 -2.15
CA GLY A 26 0.03 -3.65 -0.90
C GLY A 26 -1.40 -3.83 -0.44
N PRO A 27 -2.40 -3.55 -1.29
CA PRO A 27 -3.82 -3.72 -0.95
C PRO A 27 -4.20 -5.15 -0.53
N LEU A 28 -3.42 -6.15 -0.93
CA LEU A 28 -3.61 -7.55 -0.53
C LEU A 28 -2.73 -7.98 0.67
N GLY A 29 -1.90 -7.09 1.20
CA GLY A 29 -1.01 -7.37 2.33
C GLY A 29 0.29 -8.11 1.96
N LEU A 30 0.61 -8.30 0.67
CA LEU A 30 1.74 -9.15 0.24
C LEU A 30 3.09 -8.71 0.82
N HIS A 31 3.33 -7.41 0.95
CA HIS A 31 4.54 -6.88 1.56
C HIS A 31 4.69 -7.28 3.03
N ARG A 32 3.58 -7.35 3.78
CA ARG A 32 3.62 -7.74 5.19
C ARG A 32 3.79 -9.23 5.33
N PHE A 33 3.12 -10.03 4.52
CA PHE A 33 3.36 -11.48 4.49
C PHE A 33 4.80 -11.81 4.11
N TYR A 34 5.40 -11.04 3.22
CA TYR A 34 6.81 -11.18 2.88
C TYR A 34 7.74 -10.91 4.07
N LEU A 35 7.46 -9.88 4.88
CA LEU A 35 8.33 -9.48 6.00
C LEU A 35 8.07 -10.27 7.28
N TYR A 36 6.80 -10.52 7.62
CA TYR A 36 6.35 -11.04 8.90
C TYR A 36 5.70 -12.44 8.82
N GLY A 37 5.46 -12.96 7.61
CA GLY A 37 4.81 -14.25 7.39
C GLY A 37 3.28 -14.17 7.40
N LEU A 38 2.63 -15.32 7.19
CA LEU A 38 1.15 -15.42 7.06
C LEU A 38 0.40 -15.22 8.38
N GLY A 39 1.09 -15.23 9.53
CA GLY A 39 0.49 -14.96 10.84
C GLY A 39 0.25 -13.47 11.12
N ASP A 40 0.61 -12.58 10.20
CA ASP A 40 0.45 -11.14 10.39
C ASP A 40 -1.00 -10.69 10.18
N MET A 41 -1.69 -10.42 11.29
CA MET A 41 -3.09 -10.01 11.29
C MET A 41 -3.33 -8.71 10.49
N ILE A 42 -2.39 -7.76 10.53
CA ILE A 42 -2.53 -6.49 9.81
C ILE A 42 -2.49 -6.73 8.29
N GLY A 43 -1.63 -7.64 7.82
CA GLY A 43 -1.60 -8.07 6.42
C GLY A 43 -2.95 -8.62 5.96
N TRP A 44 -3.67 -9.34 6.84
CA TRP A 44 -5.02 -9.84 6.56
C TRP A 44 -6.12 -8.78 6.64
N MET A 45 -5.90 -7.66 7.33
CA MET A 45 -6.87 -6.56 7.34
C MET A 45 -6.88 -5.77 6.03
N LEU A 46 -5.75 -5.65 5.33
CA LEU A 46 -5.62 -4.85 4.10
C LEU A 46 -6.55 -5.28 2.93
N PRO A 47 -6.79 -6.58 2.71
CA PRO A 47 -7.79 -7.03 1.73
C PRO A 47 -9.22 -6.53 2.00
N ILE A 48 -9.59 -6.25 3.25
CA ILE A 48 -10.95 -5.84 3.63
C ILE A 48 -11.33 -4.48 3.02
N PRO A 49 -10.63 -3.36 3.30
CA PRO A 49 -10.95 -2.08 2.68
C PRO A 49 -10.74 -2.10 1.17
N THR A 50 -9.83 -2.95 0.67
CA THR A 50 -9.65 -3.16 -0.77
C THR A 50 -10.89 -3.79 -1.41
N ALA A 51 -11.44 -4.85 -0.83
CA ALA A 51 -12.65 -5.51 -1.33
C ALA A 51 -13.88 -4.59 -1.25
N LEU A 52 -14.04 -3.88 -0.13
CA LEU A 52 -15.08 -2.87 0.04
C LEU A 52 -14.96 -1.76 -1.01
N GLY A 53 -13.74 -1.31 -1.27
CA GLY A 53 -13.45 -0.31 -2.29
C GLY A 53 -13.75 -0.75 -3.71
N LEU A 54 -13.40 -1.99 -4.07
CA LEU A 54 -13.72 -2.59 -5.36
C LEU A 54 -15.25 -2.74 -5.54
N TYR A 55 -15.96 -3.11 -4.48
CA TYR A 55 -17.42 -3.12 -4.49
C TYR A 55 -17.98 -1.71 -4.74
N GLY A 56 -17.37 -0.66 -4.19
CA GLY A 56 -17.70 0.73 -4.53
C GLY A 56 -17.56 1.05 -6.02
N MET A 57 -16.51 0.57 -6.67
CA MET A 57 -16.32 0.75 -8.12
C MET A 57 -17.39 0.02 -8.95
N GLU A 58 -17.75 -1.20 -8.55
CA GLU A 58 -18.84 -1.97 -9.16
C GLU A 58 -20.20 -1.26 -9.00
N ARG A 59 -20.42 -0.62 -7.85
CA ARG A 59 -21.62 0.18 -7.60
C ARG A 59 -21.71 1.40 -8.50
N ILE A 60 -20.60 2.10 -8.74
CA ILE A 60 -20.58 3.19 -9.74
C ILE A 60 -21.00 2.66 -11.12
N ALA A 61 -20.50 1.49 -11.52
CA ALA A 61 -20.83 0.92 -12.83
C ALA A 61 -22.30 0.50 -12.97
N SER A 62 -22.96 0.14 -11.86
CA SER A 62 -24.33 -0.38 -11.86
C SER A 62 -25.40 0.67 -11.50
N HIS A 63 -25.08 1.62 -10.63
CA HIS A 63 -26.02 2.61 -10.08
C HIS A 63 -25.68 4.05 -10.47
N GLY A 64 -24.54 4.27 -11.16
CA GLY A 64 -24.06 5.58 -11.53
C GLY A 64 -23.16 6.21 -10.46
N ILE A 65 -22.55 7.34 -10.82
CA ILE A 65 -21.54 8.00 -9.98
C ILE A 65 -22.14 8.62 -8.71
N ASP A 66 -23.44 8.98 -8.75
CA ASP A 66 -24.19 9.64 -7.67
C ASP A 66 -24.59 8.70 -6.51
N ASP A 67 -24.22 7.42 -6.58
CA ASP A 67 -24.52 6.45 -5.52
C ASP A 67 -23.79 6.80 -4.21
N GLN A 68 -24.57 7.10 -3.17
CA GLN A 68 -24.05 7.56 -1.88
C GLN A 68 -23.16 6.53 -1.16
N VAL A 69 -23.36 5.24 -1.41
CA VAL A 69 -22.51 4.17 -0.85
C VAL A 69 -21.15 4.17 -1.55
N SER A 70 -21.12 4.38 -2.86
CA SER A 70 -19.90 4.53 -3.66
C SER A 70 -19.06 5.73 -3.22
N TRP A 71 -19.72 6.82 -2.80
CA TRP A 71 -19.05 8.00 -2.25
C TRP A 71 -18.14 7.67 -1.05
N LEU A 72 -18.51 6.69 -0.22
CA LEU A 72 -17.67 6.26 0.91
C LEU A 72 -16.63 5.20 0.49
N LEU A 73 -17.05 4.23 -0.32
CA LEU A 73 -16.24 3.05 -0.64
C LEU A 73 -15.07 3.36 -1.59
N VAL A 74 -15.28 4.22 -2.58
CA VAL A 74 -14.27 4.51 -3.60
C VAL A 74 -13.07 5.29 -3.00
N PRO A 75 -13.27 6.34 -2.19
CA PRO A 75 -12.17 6.98 -1.48
C PRO A 75 -11.44 6.03 -0.52
N LEU A 76 -12.16 5.12 0.14
CA LEU A 76 -11.54 4.10 1.01
C LEU A 76 -10.54 3.22 0.22
N LEU A 77 -10.90 2.83 -1.01
CA LEU A 77 -9.98 2.12 -1.91
C LEU A 77 -8.73 2.95 -2.19
N GLY A 78 -8.94 4.19 -2.61
CA GLY A 78 -7.86 5.07 -3.03
C GLY A 78 -6.91 5.42 -1.90
N PHE A 79 -7.42 5.68 -0.69
CA PHE A 79 -6.59 5.85 0.50
C PHE A 79 -5.80 4.58 0.85
N THR A 80 -6.39 3.40 0.69
CA THR A 80 -5.69 2.13 0.93
C THR A 80 -4.52 1.95 -0.05
N ILE A 81 -4.75 2.19 -1.34
CA ILE A 81 -3.70 2.11 -2.36
C ILE A 81 -2.62 3.17 -2.12
N ALA A 82 -3.01 4.42 -1.84
CA ALA A 82 -2.08 5.51 -1.56
C ALA A 82 -1.22 5.24 -0.31
N ALA A 83 -1.82 4.70 0.77
CA ALA A 83 -1.10 4.29 1.96
C ALA A 83 -0.08 3.17 1.66
N CYS A 84 -0.45 2.19 0.83
CA CYS A 84 0.47 1.14 0.40
C CYS A 84 1.63 1.68 -0.45
N ALA A 85 1.34 2.62 -1.37
CA ALA A 85 2.37 3.31 -2.14
C ALA A 85 3.31 4.11 -1.24
N LEU A 86 2.79 4.78 -0.21
CA LEU A 86 3.61 5.45 0.80
C LEU A 86 4.51 4.46 1.56
N VAL A 87 3.98 3.29 1.93
CA VAL A 87 4.79 2.22 2.56
C VAL A 87 5.90 1.74 1.63
N ALA A 88 5.64 1.61 0.33
CA ALA A 88 6.66 1.27 -0.66
C ALA A 88 7.78 2.32 -0.71
N ILE A 89 7.45 3.61 -0.66
CA ILE A 89 8.41 4.72 -0.58
C ILE A 89 9.22 4.62 0.73
N ILE A 90 8.57 4.40 1.87
CA ILE A 90 9.23 4.24 3.18
C ILE A 90 10.23 3.08 3.14
N TYR A 91 9.85 1.93 2.57
CA TYR A 91 10.75 0.79 2.42
C TYR A 91 11.90 1.10 1.45
N GLY A 92 11.62 1.72 0.32
CA GLY A 92 12.62 2.00 -0.70
C GLY A 92 13.68 3.01 -0.24
N LEU A 93 13.25 4.04 0.49
CA LEU A 93 14.11 5.09 1.04
C LEU A 93 14.80 4.69 2.36
N MET A 94 14.43 3.54 2.95
CA MET A 94 15.06 3.09 4.18
C MET A 94 16.56 2.85 3.97
N ALA A 95 17.37 3.45 4.85
CA ALA A 95 18.82 3.25 4.87
C ALA A 95 19.15 1.75 4.96
N PRO A 96 20.13 1.24 4.19
CA PRO A 96 20.47 -0.18 4.15
C PRO A 96 20.75 -0.79 5.54
N GLU A 97 21.43 -0.04 6.40
CA GLU A 97 21.83 -0.44 7.74
C GLU A 97 20.58 -0.63 8.61
N LYS A 98 19.66 0.35 8.55
CA LYS A 98 18.36 0.29 9.24
C LYS A 98 17.48 -0.85 8.75
N TRP A 99 17.49 -1.11 7.44
CA TRP A 99 16.75 -2.23 6.85
C TRP A 99 17.28 -3.57 7.35
N ASN A 100 18.60 -3.76 7.27
CA ASN A 100 19.26 -5.00 7.67
C ASN A 100 19.12 -5.25 9.18
N ALA A 101 19.30 -4.23 10.01
CA ALA A 101 19.07 -4.34 11.46
C ALA A 101 17.65 -4.78 11.82
N ARG A 102 16.64 -4.30 11.07
CA ARG A 102 15.23 -4.60 11.35
C ARG A 102 14.76 -5.95 10.80
N HIS A 103 15.12 -6.27 9.56
CA HIS A 103 14.53 -7.39 8.82
C HIS A 103 15.48 -8.56 8.60
N ASN A 104 16.78 -8.36 8.86
CA ASN A 104 17.82 -9.38 8.72
C ASN A 104 18.71 -9.44 9.97
N PRO A 105 18.14 -9.66 11.18
CA PRO A 105 18.94 -9.76 12.40
C PRO A 105 19.96 -10.90 12.24
N GLY A 106 21.25 -10.58 12.38
CA GLY A 106 22.35 -11.53 12.20
C GLY A 106 23.10 -11.45 10.88
N LEU A 107 22.70 -10.57 9.94
CA LEU A 107 23.54 -10.19 8.81
C LEU A 107 24.31 -8.88 9.09
N PRO A 108 25.47 -8.67 8.46
CA PRO A 108 26.17 -7.39 8.50
C PRO A 108 25.28 -6.22 8.07
N GLU A 109 25.52 -5.03 8.63
CA GLU A 109 24.73 -3.83 8.31
C GLU A 109 24.82 -3.45 6.82
N ASP A 110 25.93 -3.78 6.16
CA ASP A 110 26.19 -3.52 4.73
C ASP A 110 25.68 -4.63 3.79
N ALA A 111 24.97 -5.63 4.32
CA ALA A 111 24.58 -6.81 3.55
C ALA A 111 23.79 -6.45 2.28
N LEU A 112 24.10 -7.17 1.19
CA LEU A 112 23.52 -7.00 -0.15
C LEU A 112 21.98 -6.88 -0.22
N PRO A 113 21.18 -7.57 0.63
CA PRO A 113 19.72 -7.46 0.61
C PRO A 113 19.16 -6.08 1.00
N GLY A 114 19.90 -5.32 1.82
CA GLY A 114 19.52 -3.97 2.26
C GLY A 114 19.99 -2.85 1.33
N ARG A 115 20.97 -3.11 0.45
CA ARG A 115 21.49 -2.09 -0.49
C ARG A 115 20.41 -1.62 -1.47
N THR A 116 20.34 -0.31 -1.68
CA THR A 116 19.47 0.30 -2.69
C THR A 116 19.98 -0.05 -4.08
N ARG A 117 19.07 -0.51 -4.96
CA ARG A 117 19.36 -0.79 -6.37
C ARG A 117 18.52 0.13 -7.26
N TRP A 118 18.87 0.23 -8.53
CA TRP A 118 18.07 0.98 -9.52
C TRP A 118 16.60 0.56 -9.54
N LEU A 119 16.31 -0.74 -9.42
CA LEU A 119 14.94 -1.25 -9.32
C LEU A 119 14.20 -0.74 -8.07
N THR A 120 14.89 -0.46 -6.96
CA THR A 120 14.28 0.17 -5.79
C THR A 120 13.85 1.60 -6.13
N ILE A 121 14.70 2.35 -6.84
CA ILE A 121 14.43 3.73 -7.25
C ILE A 121 13.22 3.79 -8.17
N PHE A 122 13.15 2.91 -9.17
CA PHE A 122 11.96 2.81 -10.03
C PHE A 122 10.69 2.50 -9.25
N GLY A 123 10.78 1.60 -8.26
CA GLY A 123 9.66 1.31 -7.36
C GLY A 123 9.21 2.55 -6.57
N ILE A 124 10.15 3.35 -6.04
CA ILE A 124 9.85 4.59 -5.32
C ILE A 124 9.17 5.61 -6.24
N VAL A 125 9.73 5.84 -7.43
CA VAL A 125 9.19 6.81 -8.40
C VAL A 125 7.80 6.40 -8.85
N ALA A 126 7.59 5.13 -9.21
CA ALA A 126 6.28 4.62 -9.59
C ALA A 126 5.25 4.75 -8.44
N SER A 127 5.67 4.43 -7.22
CA SER A 127 4.82 4.58 -6.02
C SER A 127 4.44 6.03 -5.78
N LEU A 128 5.38 6.97 -5.92
CA LEU A 128 5.11 8.39 -5.73
C LEU A 128 4.13 8.94 -6.79
N LEU A 129 4.37 8.62 -8.06
CA LEU A 129 3.52 9.10 -9.15
C LEU A 129 2.10 8.53 -9.02
N ILE A 130 1.98 7.21 -8.97
CA ILE A 130 0.67 6.54 -9.00
C ILE A 130 -0.06 6.73 -7.66
N GLY A 131 0.66 6.63 -6.54
CA GLY A 131 0.08 6.84 -5.21
C GLY A 131 -0.48 8.25 -5.04
N THR A 132 0.26 9.28 -5.46
CA THR A 132 -0.20 10.67 -5.41
C THR A 132 -1.39 10.89 -6.36
N THR A 133 -1.34 10.36 -7.58
CA THR A 133 -2.47 10.47 -8.52
C THR A 133 -3.76 9.88 -7.95
N ILE A 134 -3.68 8.67 -7.39
CA ILE A 134 -4.85 8.00 -6.79
C ILE A 134 -5.34 8.78 -5.57
N LEU A 135 -4.42 9.27 -4.72
CA LEU A 135 -4.78 10.09 -3.56
C LEU A 135 -5.52 11.35 -3.98
N MET A 136 -4.99 12.09 -4.96
CA MET A 136 -5.62 13.31 -5.47
C MET A 136 -6.97 13.02 -6.12
N ALA A 137 -7.10 11.97 -6.92
CA ALA A 137 -8.37 11.57 -7.52
C ALA A 137 -9.43 11.24 -6.46
N SER A 138 -9.02 10.55 -5.39
CA SER A 138 -9.92 10.18 -4.29
C SER A 138 -10.41 11.41 -3.53
N LEU A 139 -9.52 12.38 -3.28
CA LEU A 139 -9.87 13.64 -2.65
C LEU A 139 -10.79 14.50 -3.52
N ALA A 140 -10.49 14.61 -4.82
CA ALA A 140 -11.31 15.35 -5.77
C ALA A 140 -12.74 14.77 -5.82
N TYR A 141 -12.88 13.46 -6.00
CA TYR A 141 -14.17 12.77 -6.00
C TYR A 141 -14.93 13.00 -4.68
N SER A 142 -14.24 12.93 -3.55
CA SER A 142 -14.83 13.13 -2.23
C SER A 142 -15.37 14.56 -2.06
N PHE A 143 -14.61 15.57 -2.49
CA PHE A 143 -14.99 16.98 -2.37
C PHE A 143 -16.11 17.36 -3.33
N GLU A 144 -16.08 16.87 -4.57
CA GLU A 144 -17.16 17.10 -5.53
C GLU A 144 -18.50 16.64 -4.96
N HIS A 145 -18.57 15.42 -4.42
CA HIS A 145 -19.78 14.87 -3.81
C HIS A 145 -20.19 15.63 -2.54
N TYR A 146 -19.25 16.02 -1.69
CA TYR A 146 -19.54 16.82 -0.49
C TYR A 146 -20.22 18.14 -0.86
N PHE A 147 -19.70 18.86 -1.87
CA PHE A 147 -20.28 20.12 -2.30
C PHE A 147 -21.64 19.95 -2.99
N GLN A 148 -21.84 18.91 -3.80
CA GLN A 148 -23.16 18.61 -4.39
C GLN A 148 -24.20 18.36 -3.31
N TYR A 149 -23.88 17.53 -2.32
CA TYR A 149 -24.75 17.26 -1.18
C TYR A 149 -25.16 18.54 -0.44
N GLN A 150 -24.19 19.44 -0.17
CA GLN A 150 -24.47 20.72 0.49
C GLN A 150 -25.39 21.64 -0.32
N ILE A 151 -25.21 21.69 -1.65
CA ILE A 151 -26.06 22.50 -2.54
C ILE A 151 -27.50 21.96 -2.56
N GLU A 152 -27.67 20.64 -2.59
CA GLU A 152 -28.99 20.01 -2.56
C GLU A 152 -29.73 20.27 -1.25
N GLU A 153 -29.05 20.14 -0.11
CA GLU A 153 -29.65 20.44 1.20
C GLU A 153 -30.05 21.92 1.31
N ALA A 154 -29.23 22.84 0.80
CA ALA A 154 -29.57 24.26 0.76
C ALA A 154 -30.83 24.53 -0.09
N ARG A 155 -31.00 23.83 -1.22
CA ARG A 155 -32.20 23.93 -2.06
C ARG A 155 -33.46 23.44 -1.33
N LYS A 156 -33.36 22.33 -0.58
CA LYS A 156 -34.49 21.78 0.19
C LYS A 156 -34.98 22.72 1.30
N ILE A 157 -34.08 23.47 1.94
CA ILE A 157 -34.44 24.45 2.98
C ILE A 157 -35.16 25.68 2.39
N SER A 158 -34.91 26.00 1.12
CA SER A 158 -35.48 27.17 0.45
C SER A 158 -36.87 26.96 -0.16
N GLN A 159 -37.37 25.71 -0.16
CA GLN A 159 -38.69 25.32 -0.67
C GLN A 159 -39.69 25.10 0.48
#